data_AF-A0A4R2RJR0-F1
#
_entry.id   AF-A0A4R2RJR0-F1
#
_cell.length_a   1.000
_cell.length_b   1.000
_cell.length_c   1.000
_cell.angle_alpha   90.00
_cell.angle_beta   90.00
_cell.angle_gamma   90.00
#
_symmetry.space_group_name_H-M   'P 1'
#
loop_
_entity.id
_entity.type
_entity.pdbx_description
1 polymer ?
#
loop_
_entity_poly.entity_id
_entity_poly.type
_entity_poly.pdbx_seq_one_letter_code
_entity_poly.pdbx_strand_id
1 'polypeptide(L)'
;MRKKPTRITKIYILNVEDPGDYYFKPEGVVFLDDLGNYTLFAADSRHNFLRTAVHKFPYQDLEEGVEHRDHHLQLNDVTLQHASRFDLVVDEMLDILHAIFNGSPRQFFFLERFFQPGKAHNHIAP
;
A
#
# COMPACT_ATOMS: atom_id res chain seq x y z
N MET A 1 15.46 25.90 10.34
CA MET A 1 15.59 25.23 9.03
C MET A 1 14.29 24.47 8.76
N ARG A 2 13.59 24.71 7.65
CA ARG A 2 12.44 23.87 7.28
C ARG A 2 12.99 22.50 6.85
N LYS A 3 12.52 21.42 7.48
CA LYS A 3 12.85 20.04 7.09
C LYS A 3 12.39 19.85 5.64
N LYS A 4 13.25 19.32 4.76
CA LYS A 4 12.82 18.96 3.40
C LYS A 4 11.71 17.90 3.52
N PRO A 5 10.65 17.97 2.70
CA PRO A 5 9.62 16.94 2.71
C PRO A 5 10.23 15.60 2.31
N THR A 6 9.88 14.54 3.03
CA THR A 6 10.26 13.17 2.71
C THR A 6 9.55 12.77 1.42
N ARG A 7 10.29 12.22 0.45
CA ARG A 7 9.72 11.83 -0.85
C ARG A 7 9.23 10.40 -0.82
N ILE A 8 8.13 10.15 -1.52
CA ILE A 8 7.64 8.82 -1.85
C ILE A 8 8.39 8.38 -3.11
N THR A 9 9.09 7.25 -3.03
CA THR A 9 9.83 6.65 -4.14
C THR A 9 8.97 5.66 -4.91
N LYS A 10 8.07 4.95 -4.22
CA LYS A 10 7.16 3.96 -4.81
C LYS A 10 5.79 3.97 -4.15
N ILE A 11 4.78 3.69 -4.97
CA ILE A 11 3.41 3.41 -4.56
C ILE A 11 3.03 2.06 -5.17
N TYR A 12 2.72 1.09 -4.32
CA TYR A 12 2.32 -0.25 -4.75
C TYR A 12 0.90 -0.56 -4.31
N ILE A 13 0.21 -1.33 -5.15
CA ILE A 13 -0.96 -2.09 -4.75
C ILE A 13 -0.50 -3.51 -4.43
N LEU A 14 -0.75 -3.96 -3.21
CA LEU A 14 -0.48 -5.32 -2.77
C LEU A 14 -1.72 -6.18 -3.02
N ASN A 15 -1.59 -7.10 -3.96
CA ASN A 15 -2.64 -8.03 -4.32
C ASN A 15 -2.40 -9.39 -3.71
N VAL A 16 -3.49 -10.09 -3.38
CA VAL A 16 -3.48 -11.43 -2.82
C VAL A 16 -4.41 -12.32 -3.63
N GLU A 17 -3.93 -13.51 -3.96
CA GLU A 17 -4.73 -14.65 -4.38
C GLU A 17 -4.84 -15.59 -3.18
N ASP A 18 -6.06 -15.75 -2.67
CA ASP A 18 -6.34 -16.70 -1.59
C ASP A 18 -6.29 -18.15 -2.11
N PRO A 19 -5.97 -19.13 -1.27
CA PRO A 19 -5.96 -20.53 -1.69
C PRO A 19 -7.32 -20.97 -2.25
N GLY A 20 -7.33 -21.45 -3.49
CA GLY A 20 -8.53 -21.89 -4.20
C GLY A 20 -9.29 -20.79 -4.93
N ASP A 21 -8.84 -19.54 -4.84
CA ASP A 21 -9.23 -18.48 -5.78
C ASP A 21 -8.43 -18.60 -7.09
N TYR A 22 -8.90 -17.90 -8.13
CA TYR A 22 -8.27 -17.83 -9.45
C TYR A 22 -7.90 -16.40 -9.86
N TYR A 23 -7.99 -15.45 -8.93
CA TYR A 23 -7.76 -14.04 -9.23
C TYR A 23 -7.18 -13.30 -8.04
N PHE A 24 -6.25 -12.41 -8.35
CA PHE A 24 -5.68 -11.47 -7.40
C PHE A 24 -6.68 -10.38 -7.03
N LYS A 25 -6.81 -10.09 -5.74
CA LYS A 25 -7.59 -8.99 -5.19
C LYS A 25 -6.65 -7.99 -4.51
N PRO A 26 -6.87 -6.67 -4.68
CA PRO A 26 -6.13 -5.69 -3.90
C PRO A 26 -6.53 -5.77 -2.43
N GLU A 27 -5.54 -5.98 -1.56
CA GLU A 27 -5.74 -6.14 -0.11
C GLU A 27 -4.89 -5.13 0.70
N GLY A 28 -3.97 -4.42 0.02
CA GLY A 28 -3.23 -3.33 0.64
C GLY A 28 -2.66 -2.31 -0.35
N VAL A 29 -2.28 -1.15 0.17
CA VAL A 29 -1.51 -0.12 -0.53
C VAL A 29 -0.23 0.13 0.27
N VAL A 30 0.92 0.03 -0.39
CA VAL A 30 2.23 0.24 0.22
C VAL A 30 2.88 1.47 -0.38
N PHE A 31 3.31 2.40 0.47
CA PHE A 31 4.14 3.53 0.08
C PHE A 31 5.57 3.28 0.57
N LEU A 32 6.56 3.47 -0.30
CA LEU A 32 7.97 3.50 0.09
C LEU A 32 8.48 4.92 0.01
N ASP A 33 9.26 5.34 1.01
CA ASP A 33 9.90 6.65 1.03
C ASP A 33 11.37 6.60 0.55
N ASP A 34 12.01 7.76 0.45
CA ASP A 34 13.42 7.90 0.06
C ASP A 34 14.41 7.54 1.17
N LEU A 35 13.91 7.20 2.35
CA LEU A 35 14.68 6.69 3.49
C LEU A 35 14.58 5.16 3.61
N GLY A 36 13.79 4.51 2.75
CA GLY A 36 13.56 3.07 2.74
C GLY A 36 12.49 2.59 3.73
N ASN A 37 11.77 3.50 4.38
CA ASN A 37 10.63 3.14 5.22
C ASN A 37 9.42 2.83 4.35
N TYR A 38 8.57 1.93 4.84
CA TYR A 38 7.29 1.64 4.20
C TYR A 38 6.11 2.03 5.09
N THR A 39 5.02 2.44 4.46
CA THR A 39 3.72 2.63 5.10
C THR A 39 2.70 1.74 4.40
N LEU A 40 2.04 0.86 5.15
CA LEU A 40 1.04 -0.08 4.64
C LEU A 40 -0.37 0.33 5.10
N PHE A 41 -1.27 0.47 4.14
CA PHE A 41 -2.71 0.62 4.36
C PHE A 41 -3.42 -0.66 3.95
N ALA A 42 -4.14 -1.30 4.86
CA ALA A 42 -4.84 -2.57 4.61
C ALA A 42 -6.05 -2.73 5.52
N ALA A 43 -6.89 -3.74 5.27
CA ALA A 43 -7.92 -4.16 6.22
C ALA A 43 -7.30 -4.69 7.52
N ASP A 44 -7.94 -4.45 8.68
CA ASP A 44 -7.42 -4.90 9.99
C ASP A 44 -7.16 -6.41 10.05
N SER A 45 -8.07 -7.19 9.47
CA SER A 45 -7.97 -8.65 9.44
C SER A 45 -6.76 -9.17 8.66
N ARG A 46 -6.28 -8.39 7.68
CA ARG A 46 -5.15 -8.76 6.80
C ARG A 46 -3.86 -8.02 7.17
N HIS A 47 -3.93 -6.92 7.92
CA HIS A 47 -2.78 -6.04 8.16
C HIS A 47 -1.54 -6.77 8.68
N ASN A 48 -1.67 -7.63 9.70
CA ASN A 48 -0.53 -8.36 10.25
C ASN A 48 0.07 -9.38 9.27
N PHE A 49 -0.77 -10.04 8.48
CA PHE A 49 -0.36 -10.98 7.44
C PHE A 49 0.44 -10.25 6.35
N LEU A 50 -0.12 -9.17 5.80
CA LEU A 50 0.50 -8.38 4.74
C LEU A 50 1.77 -7.68 5.22
N ARG A 51 1.76 -7.10 6.43
CA ARG A 51 2.95 -6.50 7.05
C ARG A 51 4.10 -7.50 7.18
N THR A 52 3.79 -8.74 7.57
CA THR A 52 4.78 -9.81 7.67
C THR A 52 5.35 -10.16 6.30
N ALA A 53 4.51 -10.25 5.27
CA ALA A 53 4.98 -10.53 3.91
C ALA A 53 5.88 -9.42 3.37
N VAL A 54 5.44 -8.16 3.45
CA VAL A 54 6.19 -6.97 3.01
C VAL A 54 7.55 -6.86 3.72
N HIS A 55 7.61 -7.23 4.99
CA HIS A 55 8.87 -7.21 5.74
C HIS A 55 9.79 -8.39 5.43
N LYS A 56 9.22 -9.56 5.09
CA LYS A 56 9.97 -10.81 4.91
C LYS A 56 10.66 -10.90 3.56
N PHE A 57 10.00 -10.47 2.50
CA PHE A 57 10.45 -10.69 1.13
C PHE A 57 11.04 -9.40 0.52
N PRO A 58 12.09 -9.51 -0.31
CA PRO A 58 12.52 -8.40 -1.15
C PRO A 58 11.37 -7.85 -2.00
N TYR A 59 11.36 -6.54 -2.25
CA TYR A 59 10.31 -5.92 -3.07
C TYR A 59 10.30 -6.47 -4.50
N GLN A 60 11.47 -6.78 -5.07
CA GLN A 60 11.56 -7.38 -6.41
C GLN A 60 10.84 -8.73 -6.47
N ASP A 61 11.08 -9.61 -5.48
CA ASP A 61 10.41 -10.91 -5.40
C ASP A 61 8.89 -10.71 -5.27
N LEU A 62 8.46 -9.74 -4.46
CA LEU A 62 7.04 -9.39 -4.31
C LEU A 62 6.43 -8.83 -5.61
N GLU A 63 7.19 -8.11 -6.45
CA GLU A 63 6.73 -7.66 -7.77
C GLU A 63 6.57 -8.84 -8.75
N GLU A 64 7.50 -9.80 -8.69
CA GLU A 64 7.46 -11.03 -9.49
C GLU A 64 6.36 -12.00 -9.02
N GLY A 65 5.99 -11.94 -7.75
CA GLY A 65 4.98 -12.77 -7.11
C GLY A 65 5.61 -13.83 -6.20
N VAL A 66 5.12 -13.93 -4.96
CA VAL A 66 5.61 -14.91 -3.98
C VAL A 66 4.47 -15.69 -3.32
N GLU A 67 4.75 -16.94 -2.97
CA GLU A 67 3.86 -17.72 -2.12
C GLU A 67 4.20 -17.53 -0.63
N HIS A 68 3.20 -17.18 0.17
CA HIS A 68 3.33 -17.04 1.62
C HIS A 68 2.10 -17.58 2.34
N ARG A 69 2.29 -18.65 3.14
CA ARG A 69 1.22 -19.30 3.93
C ARG A 69 0.03 -19.68 3.04
N ASP A 70 0.31 -20.37 1.93
CA ASP A 70 -0.67 -20.85 0.93
C ASP A 70 -1.43 -19.73 0.17
N HIS A 71 -0.95 -18.50 0.23
CA HIS A 71 -1.47 -17.37 -0.56
C HIS A 71 -0.41 -16.89 -1.54
N HIS A 72 -0.82 -16.47 -2.72
CA HIS A 72 0.07 -15.77 -3.65
C HIS A 72 -0.05 -14.27 -3.41
N LEU A 73 1.07 -13.57 -3.23
CA LEU A 73 1.12 -12.13 -3.08
C LEU A 73 1.91 -11.49 -4.21
N GLN A 74 1.40 -10.37 -4.72
CA GLN A 74 2.06 -9.60 -5.77
C GLN A 74 1.93 -8.09 -5.53
N LEU A 75 3.05 -7.36 -5.61
CA LEU A 75 3.08 -5.90 -5.65
C LEU A 75 2.98 -5.41 -7.09
N ASN A 76 2.02 -4.52 -7.34
CA ASN A 76 1.89 -3.81 -8.62
C ASN A 76 2.29 -2.35 -8.43
N ASP A 77 3.36 -1.93 -9.11
CA ASP A 77 3.83 -0.54 -9.09
C ASP A 77 2.85 0.39 -9.83
N VAL A 78 2.26 1.32 -9.09
CA VAL A 78 1.35 2.35 -9.62
C VAL A 78 1.92 3.76 -9.50
N THR A 79 3.20 3.90 -9.18
CA THR A 79 3.86 5.19 -8.93
C THR A 79 3.67 6.16 -10.09
N LEU A 80 3.91 5.71 -11.32
CA LEU A 80 3.80 6.56 -12.53
C LEU A 80 2.35 7.03 -12.79
N GLN A 81 1.35 6.27 -12.33
CA GLN A 81 -0.05 6.64 -12.49
C GLN A 81 -0.42 7.85 -11.61
N HIS A 82 0.31 8.05 -10.51
CA HIS A 82 0.09 9.13 -9.57
C HIS A 82 1.10 10.27 -9.68
N ALA A 83 2.29 10.00 -10.23
CA ALA A 83 3.37 10.98 -10.41
C ALA A 83 2.99 12.20 -11.27
N SER A 84 1.97 12.09 -12.12
CA SER A 84 1.48 13.21 -12.94
C SER A 84 0.54 14.17 -12.20
N ARG A 85 0.00 13.75 -11.04
CA ARG A 85 -1.02 14.48 -10.28
C ARG A 85 -0.53 14.94 -8.90
N PHE A 86 0.50 14.29 -8.35
CA PHE A 86 1.00 14.52 -7.01
C PHE A 86 2.51 14.77 -7.04
N ASP A 87 3.03 15.52 -6.06
CA ASP A 87 4.46 15.78 -5.91
C ASP A 87 5.24 14.58 -5.32
N LEU A 88 4.51 13.54 -4.91
CA LEU A 88 4.99 12.30 -4.31
C LEU A 88 5.78 12.59 -3.04
N VAL A 89 5.13 13.26 -2.09
CA VAL A 89 5.66 13.49 -0.74
C VAL A 89 4.78 12.82 0.30
N VAL A 90 5.36 12.44 1.45
CA VAL A 90 4.65 11.70 2.51
C VAL A 90 3.38 12.43 2.98
N ASP A 91 3.40 13.76 3.00
CA ASP A 91 2.24 14.57 3.41
C ASP A 91 1.03 14.40 2.48
N GLU A 92 1.22 13.94 1.24
CA GLU A 92 0.16 13.67 0.26
C GLU A 92 -0.36 12.22 0.30
N MET A 93 0.17 11.34 1.16
CA MET A 93 -0.21 9.92 1.17
C MET A 93 -1.72 9.70 1.24
N LEU A 94 -2.44 10.45 2.09
CA LEU A 94 -3.89 10.32 2.22
C LEU A 94 -4.63 10.81 0.97
N ASP A 95 -4.15 11.86 0.31
CA ASP A 95 -4.74 12.37 -0.94
C ASP A 95 -4.53 11.38 -2.09
N ILE A 96 -3.35 10.76 -2.15
CA ILE A 96 -3.05 9.68 -3.09
C ILE A 96 -3.92 8.46 -2.80
N LEU A 97 -4.04 8.06 -1.53
CA LEU A 97 -4.90 6.95 -1.10
C LEU A 97 -6.36 7.19 -1.47
N HIS A 98 -6.83 8.42 -1.31
CA HIS A 98 -8.18 8.83 -1.70
C HIS A 98 -8.36 8.79 -3.23
N ALA A 99 -7.34 9.15 -4.01
CA ALA A 99 -7.37 9.00 -5.46
C ALA A 99 -7.43 7.53 -5.91
N ILE A 100 -6.66 6.64 -5.26
CA ILE A 100 -6.70 5.19 -5.49
C ILE A 100 -8.10 4.65 -5.21
N PHE A 101 -8.67 4.98 -4.04
CA PHE A 101 -10.01 4.56 -3.65
C PHE A 101 -11.06 5.00 -4.68
N ASN A 102 -11.04 6.28 -5.09
CA ASN A 102 -12.02 6.81 -6.04
C ASN A 102 -11.88 6.23 -7.46
N GLY A 103 -10.71 5.67 -7.82
CA GLY A 103 -10.53 4.96 -9.08
C GLY A 103 -11.31 3.64 -9.15
N SER A 104 -11.45 2.93 -8.02
CA SER A 104 -12.22 1.67 -7.95
C SER A 104 -12.74 1.39 -6.53
N PRO A 105 -13.78 2.11 -6.06
CA PRO A 105 -14.20 2.04 -4.65
C PRO A 105 -14.59 0.64 -4.17
N ARG A 106 -15.14 -0.19 -5.07
CA ARG A 106 -15.54 -1.57 -4.75
C ARG A 106 -14.34 -2.48 -4.48
N GLN A 107 -13.24 -2.30 -5.21
CA GLN A 107 -12.03 -3.10 -5.02
C GLN A 107 -11.25 -2.62 -3.79
N PHE A 108 -11.26 -1.31 -3.53
CA PHE A 108 -10.52 -0.69 -2.44
C PHE A 108 -11.40 -0.33 -1.23
N PHE A 109 -12.52 -1.02 -1.02
CA PHE A 109 -13.47 -0.70 0.05
C PHE A 109 -12.81 -0.66 1.43
N PHE A 110 -11.79 -1.49 1.67
CA PHE A 110 -11.03 -1.48 2.92
C PHE A 110 -10.36 -0.14 3.23
N LEU A 111 -10.17 0.74 2.24
CA LEU A 111 -9.58 2.07 2.42
C LEU A 111 -10.55 3.09 3.03
N GLU A 112 -11.87 2.87 2.94
CA GLU A 112 -12.89 3.81 3.39
C GLU A 112 -12.67 4.26 4.85
N ARG A 113 -12.20 3.34 5.69
CA ARG A 113 -11.87 3.59 7.11
C ARG A 113 -10.83 4.70 7.31
N PHE A 114 -9.95 4.94 6.34
CA PHE A 114 -8.87 5.92 6.43
C PHE A 114 -9.32 7.34 6.08
N PHE A 115 -10.56 7.51 5.60
CA PHE A 115 -11.14 8.82 5.29
C PHE A 115 -12.17 9.27 6.34
N GLN A 116 -12.43 8.44 7.37
CA GLN A 116 -13.39 8.76 8.42
C GLN A 116 -12.79 9.75 9.44
N PRO A 117 -13.47 10.88 9.73
CA PRO A 117 -13.00 11.84 10.72
C PRO A 117 -12.95 11.22 12.13
N GLY A 118 -11.85 11.44 12.85
CA GLY A 118 -11.70 11.06 14.27
C GLY A 118 -10.94 9.76 14.55
N LYS A 119 -10.45 9.04 13.54
CA LYS A 119 -9.49 7.94 13.73
C LYS A 119 -8.07 8.44 13.56
N ALA A 120 -7.29 8.47 14.63
CA ALA A 120 -5.86 8.74 14.55
C ALA A 120 -5.19 7.63 13.71
N HIS A 121 -4.67 7.98 12.53
CA HIS A 121 -3.91 7.07 11.68
C HIS A 121 -2.52 6.87 12.27
N ASN A 122 -2.41 6.06 13.32
CA ASN A 122 -1.13 5.58 13.82
C ASN A 122 -0.62 4.47 12.87
N HIS A 123 -0.18 4.85 11.68
CA HIS A 123 0.40 3.93 10.69
C HIS A 123 1.85 4.27 10.32
N ILE A 124 2.54 5.02 11.19
CA ILE A 124 4.00 5.14 11.11
C ILE A 124 4.56 3.91 11.81
N ALA A 125 4.87 2.86 11.05
CA ALA A 125 5.80 1.85 11.56
C ALA A 125 7.18 2.51 11.70
N PRO A 126 7.90 2.29 12.82
CA PRO A 126 9.24 2.85 13.03
C PRO A 126 10.29 2.24 12.10
#